data_AF-A0A0D0CTE4-F1
#
_entry.id   AF-A0A0D0CTE4-F1
#
_cell.length_a   1.000
_cell.length_b   1.000
_cell.length_c   1.000
_cell.angle_alpha   90.00
_cell.angle_beta   90.00
_cell.angle_gamma   90.00
#
_symmetry.space_group_name_H-M   'P 1'
#
loop_
_entity.id
_entity.type
_entity.pdbx_description
1 polymer ?
#
loop_
_entity_poly.entity_id
_entity_poly.type
_entity_poly.pdbx_seq_one_letter_code
_entity_poly.pdbx_strand_id
1 'polypeptide(L)'
;VLMVSHIGKAWIGDIKDASLDVMKHMVRGFITFHYRRASSMKDWLVPWMQISPQTSDNISGKYLPQGAKLWEPSKLQKKEVISLLEFWRDRQKSDPADVFTFRKWRDATGTL
;
A
#
# COMPACT_ATOMS: atom_id res chain seq x y z
N VAL A 1 -7.63 -11.26 10.49
CA VAL A 1 -8.26 -10.02 9.98
C VAL A 1 -7.71 -8.85 10.79
N LEU A 2 -6.77 -8.06 10.25
CA LEU A 2 -6.11 -6.96 10.99
C LEU A 2 -6.18 -5.60 10.26
N MET A 3 -7.02 -5.49 9.24
CA MET A 3 -7.40 -4.22 8.63
C MET A 3 -8.77 -3.84 9.20
N VAL A 4 -8.81 -2.83 10.06
CA VAL A 4 -10.09 -2.31 10.56
C VAL A 4 -10.53 -1.21 9.59
N SER A 5 -11.66 -1.41 8.93
CA SER A 5 -12.31 -0.35 8.16
C SER A 5 -13.04 0.56 9.14
N HIS A 6 -12.37 1.60 9.62
CA HIS A 6 -13.05 2.68 10.33
C HIS A 6 -13.40 3.75 9.30
N ILE A 7 -14.70 3.85 8.96
CA ILE A 7 -15.25 4.88 8.05
C ILE A 7 -14.47 4.96 6.73
N GLY A 8 -14.51 3.89 5.92
CA GLY A 8 -13.98 3.92 4.55
C GLY A 8 -12.47 4.21 4.44
N LYS A 9 -11.68 3.87 5.47
CA LYS A 9 -10.22 4.00 5.49
C LYS A 9 -9.56 2.67 5.83
N ALA A 10 -8.44 2.38 5.17
CA ALA A 10 -7.55 1.28 5.53
C ALA A 10 -6.68 1.69 6.73
N TRP A 11 -6.96 1.16 7.91
CA TRP A 11 -6.15 1.37 9.12
C TRP A 11 -5.16 0.23 9.36
N ILE A 12 -3.90 0.55 9.66
CA ILE A 12 -2.86 -0.43 9.98
C ILE A 12 -2.77 -0.51 11.51
N GLY A 13 -3.13 -1.68 12.05
CA GLY A 13 -3.07 -1.98 13.48
C GLY A 13 -1.64 -2.13 14.02
N ASP A 14 -1.53 -2.66 15.24
CA ASP A 14 -0.21 -2.97 15.79
C ASP A 14 0.48 -4.12 15.05
N ILE A 15 1.82 -4.05 14.97
CA ILE A 15 2.67 -5.00 14.24
C ILE A 15 3.70 -5.69 15.14
N LYS A 16 3.84 -5.28 16.42
CA LYS A 16 4.90 -5.74 17.33
C LYS A 16 5.01 -7.27 17.41
N ASP A 17 3.87 -7.95 17.49
CA ASP A 17 3.78 -9.41 17.62
C ASP A 17 3.27 -10.10 16.35
N ALA A 18 3.15 -9.37 15.24
CA ALA A 18 2.68 -9.94 13.99
C ALA A 18 3.77 -10.81 13.35
N SER A 19 3.39 -11.99 12.84
CA SER A 19 4.31 -12.78 12.01
C SER A 19 4.62 -12.06 10.70
N LEU A 20 5.75 -12.39 10.06
CA LEU A 20 6.10 -11.80 8.76
C LEU A 20 5.00 -12.01 7.72
N ASP A 21 4.36 -13.19 7.72
CA ASP A 21 3.27 -13.49 6.80
C ASP A 21 2.05 -12.57 7.03
N VAL A 22 1.70 -12.34 8.30
CA VAL A 22 0.63 -11.40 8.68
C VAL A 22 0.98 -9.98 8.24
N MET A 23 2.22 -9.55 8.46
CA MET A 23 2.67 -8.21 8.03
C MET A 23 2.64 -8.07 6.49
N LYS A 24 3.05 -9.08 5.73
CA LYS A 24 2.93 -9.10 4.26
C LYS A 24 1.47 -8.99 3.82
N HIS A 25 0.56 -9.68 4.51
CA HIS A 25 -0.88 -9.57 4.27
C HIS A 25 -1.42 -8.16 4.57
N MET A 26 -0.93 -7.50 5.63
CA MET A 26 -1.28 -6.10 5.92
C MET A 26 -0.84 -5.16 4.79
N VAL A 27 0.42 -5.25 4.34
CA VAL A 27 0.92 -4.46 3.20
C VAL A 27 0.05 -4.68 1.96
N ARG A 28 -0.25 -5.95 1.65
CA ARG A 28 -1.10 -6.32 0.50
C ARG A 28 -2.49 -5.71 0.61
N GLY A 29 -3.13 -5.87 1.77
CA GLY A 29 -4.48 -5.36 2.01
C GLY A 29 -4.56 -3.84 1.94
N PHE A 30 -3.56 -3.16 2.52
CA PHE A 30 -3.45 -1.71 2.51
C PHE A 30 -3.35 -1.17 1.08
N ILE A 31 -2.40 -1.67 0.29
CA ILE A 31 -2.21 -1.22 -1.09
C ILE A 31 -3.44 -1.55 -1.95
N THR A 32 -4.01 -2.75 -1.80
CA THR A 32 -5.21 -3.18 -2.55
C THR A 32 -6.40 -2.27 -2.27
N PHE A 33 -6.60 -1.88 -1.02
CA PHE A 33 -7.66 -0.95 -0.64
C PHE A 33 -7.51 0.40 -1.38
N HIS A 34 -6.32 0.99 -1.33
CA HIS A 34 -6.06 2.27 -1.98
C HIS A 34 -6.08 2.18 -3.51
N TYR A 35 -5.65 1.04 -4.07
CA TYR A 35 -5.70 0.79 -5.50
C TYR A 35 -7.15 0.78 -6.00
N ARG A 36 -8.02 -0.03 -5.39
CA ARG A 36 -9.44 -0.12 -5.75
C ARG A 36 -10.15 1.22 -5.65
N ARG A 37 -9.79 2.02 -4.63
CA ARG A 37 -10.31 3.37 -4.46
C ARG A 37 -9.86 4.31 -5.58
N ALA A 38 -8.60 4.22 -6.01
CA ALA A 38 -8.06 5.08 -7.07
C ALA A 38 -8.49 4.65 -8.48
N SER A 39 -8.71 3.36 -8.73
CA SER A 39 -9.10 2.82 -10.04
C SER A 39 -10.61 2.82 -10.27
N SER A 40 -11.43 3.03 -9.23
CA SER A 40 -12.88 2.82 -9.26
C SER A 40 -13.31 1.39 -9.64
N MET A 41 -12.38 0.42 -9.67
CA MET A 41 -12.65 -0.97 -10.03
C MET A 41 -12.62 -1.85 -8.77
N LYS A 42 -13.80 -2.31 -8.35
CA LYS A 42 -14.00 -3.02 -7.06
C LYS A 42 -13.35 -4.40 -7.00
N ASP A 43 -13.30 -5.12 -8.12
CA ASP A 43 -12.90 -6.53 -8.14
C ASP A 43 -11.47 -6.77 -8.60
N TRP A 44 -10.76 -5.70 -8.95
CA TRP A 44 -9.49 -5.84 -9.61
C TRP A 44 -8.32 -6.02 -8.64
N LEU A 45 -7.35 -6.82 -9.09
CA LEU A 45 -6.12 -7.08 -8.39
C LEU A 45 -5.11 -5.97 -8.69
N VAL A 46 -4.26 -5.68 -7.72
CA VAL A 46 -3.12 -4.78 -7.91
C VAL A 46 -2.16 -5.41 -8.93
N PRO A 47 -1.87 -4.77 -10.07
CA PRO A 47 -0.99 -5.30 -11.09
C PRO A 47 0.47 -5.03 -10.71
N TRP A 48 0.98 -5.80 -9.74
CA TRP A 48 2.31 -5.63 -9.17
C TRP A 48 3.43 -5.60 -10.21
N MET A 49 3.30 -6.38 -11.30
CA MET A 49 4.28 -6.41 -12.38
C MET A 49 4.39 -5.08 -13.13
N GLN A 50 3.33 -4.28 -13.16
CA GLN A 50 3.31 -2.95 -13.80
C GLN A 50 3.73 -1.86 -12.80
N ILE A 51 3.27 -1.95 -11.54
CA ILE A 51 3.57 -0.95 -10.51
C ILE A 51 5.03 -1.00 -10.06
N SER A 52 5.58 -2.19 -9.82
CA SER A 52 6.89 -2.29 -9.17
C SER A 52 8.02 -1.63 -9.98
N PRO A 53 8.14 -1.87 -11.31
CA PRO A 53 9.17 -1.21 -12.12
C PRO A 53 8.98 0.30 -12.25
N GLN A 54 7.74 0.79 -12.18
CA GLN A 54 7.35 2.18 -12.40
C GLN A 54 6.74 2.79 -11.13
N THR A 55 7.32 2.49 -9.96
CA THR A 55 6.74 2.86 -8.66
C THR A 55 6.54 4.37 -8.57
N SER A 56 7.50 5.17 -9.04
CA SER A 56 7.45 6.64 -9.04
C SER A 56 6.34 7.22 -9.91
N ASP A 57 5.96 6.52 -10.98
CA ASP A 57 4.96 7.01 -11.93
C ASP A 57 3.56 6.84 -11.35
N ASN A 58 3.39 5.78 -10.56
CA ASN A 58 2.12 5.40 -9.95
C ASN A 58 1.93 5.96 -8.54
N ILE A 59 3.02 6.13 -7.79
CA ILE A 59 3.01 6.49 -6.37
C ILE A 59 4.03 7.62 -6.13
N SER A 60 3.56 8.70 -5.50
CA SER A 60 4.48 9.77 -5.12
C SER A 60 5.45 9.29 -4.04
N GLY A 61 6.73 9.63 -4.17
CA GLY A 61 7.77 9.26 -3.21
C GLY A 61 7.46 9.68 -1.77
N LYS A 62 6.63 10.71 -1.56
CA LYS A 62 6.16 11.08 -0.21
C LYS A 62 5.44 9.94 0.52
N TYR A 63 4.82 8.99 -0.20
CA TYR A 63 4.07 7.88 0.40
C TYR A 63 4.90 6.63 0.67
N LEU A 64 6.21 6.69 0.45
CA LEU A 64 7.13 5.58 0.67
C LEU A 64 8.32 6.04 1.51
N PRO A 65 8.92 5.13 2.30
CA PRO A 65 10.24 5.38 2.88
C PRO A 65 11.26 5.73 1.79
N GLN A 66 12.26 6.56 2.13
CA GLN A 66 13.29 6.97 1.19
C GLN A 66 14.00 5.75 0.58
N GLY A 67 14.04 5.69 -0.75
CA GLY A 67 14.68 4.58 -1.49
C GLY A 67 13.89 3.27 -1.51
N ALA A 68 12.71 3.21 -0.89
CA ALA A 68 11.88 2.01 -0.94
C ALA A 68 11.31 1.76 -2.33
N LYS A 69 11.30 0.49 -2.74
CA LYS A 69 10.61 0.00 -3.93
C LYS A 69 9.37 -0.77 -3.50
N LEU A 70 8.25 -0.54 -4.18
CA LEU A 70 7.01 -1.24 -3.88
C LEU A 70 6.92 -2.51 -4.71
N TRP A 71 7.48 -3.60 -4.20
CA TRP A 71 7.34 -4.93 -4.81
C TRP A 71 6.05 -5.63 -4.36
N GLU A 72 5.72 -6.71 -5.07
CA GLU A 72 4.71 -7.64 -4.58
C GLU A 72 5.06 -8.09 -3.15
N PRO A 73 4.10 -8.07 -2.19
CA PRO A 73 4.38 -8.33 -0.79
C PRO A 73 5.06 -9.67 -0.50
N SER A 74 4.80 -10.70 -1.32
CA SER A 74 5.46 -12.01 -1.23
C SER A 74 6.99 -11.90 -1.33
N LYS A 75 7.50 -10.94 -2.12
CA LYS A 75 8.92 -10.71 -2.43
C LYS A 75 9.63 -9.81 -1.43
N LEU A 76 8.89 -9.12 -0.56
CA LEU A 76 9.47 -8.22 0.43
C LEU A 76 10.18 -8.99 1.56
N GLN A 77 11.33 -8.47 1.98
CA GLN A 77 12.04 -8.92 3.17
C GLN A 77 11.43 -8.32 4.44
N LYS A 78 11.66 -8.95 5.60
CA LYS A 78 11.12 -8.48 6.89
C LYS A 78 11.39 -7.00 7.15
N LYS A 79 12.62 -6.53 6.90
CA LYS A 79 13.00 -5.12 7.09
C LYS A 79 12.19 -4.16 6.21
N GLU A 80 11.89 -4.56 4.98
CA GLU A 80 11.14 -3.74 4.02
C GLU A 80 9.67 -3.67 4.41
N VAL A 81 9.10 -4.81 4.81
CA VAL A 81 7.71 -4.89 5.31
C VAL A 81 7.53 -4.02 6.56
N ILE A 82 8.43 -4.13 7.54
CA ILE A 82 8.39 -3.33 8.77
C ILE A 82 8.50 -1.84 8.41
N SER A 83 9.48 -1.46 7.58
CA SER A 83 9.69 -0.06 7.19
C SER A 83 8.46 0.54 6.51
N LEU A 84 7.78 -0.20 5.62
CA LEU A 84 6.54 0.26 4.98
C LEU A 84 5.40 0.44 5.99
N LEU A 85 5.18 -0.55 6.86
CA LEU A 85 4.09 -0.50 7.83
C LEU A 85 4.29 0.59 8.87
N GLU A 86 5.50 0.75 9.42
CA GLU A 86 5.81 1.82 10.37
C GLU A 86 5.63 3.20 9.72
N PHE A 87 6.15 3.38 8.50
CA PHE A 87 6.01 4.62 7.76
C PHE A 87 4.55 5.02 7.55
N TRP A 88 3.68 4.09 7.13
CA TRP A 88 2.26 4.38 6.95
C TRP A 88 1.53 4.55 8.29
N ARG A 89 1.93 3.85 9.35
CA ARG A 89 1.39 4.06 10.71
C ARG A 89 1.73 5.45 11.25
N ASP A 90 2.93 5.96 11.00
CA ASP A 90 3.30 7.31 11.42
C ASP A 90 2.56 8.39 10.60
N ARG A 91 2.32 8.12 9.31
CA ARG A 91 1.40 8.96 8.51
C ARG A 91 -0.03 8.91 9.02
N GLN A 92 -0.54 7.76 9.44
CA GLN A 92 -1.87 7.63 10.02
C GLN A 92 -2.07 8.50 11.27
N LYS A 93 -1.02 8.69 12.08
CA LYS A 93 -1.05 9.56 13.26
C LYS A 93 -0.98 11.04 12.90
N SER A 94 -0.17 11.40 11.90
CA SER A 94 0.12 12.79 11.53
C SER A 94 -0.91 13.39 10.57
N ASP A 95 -1.29 12.64 9.54
CA ASP A 95 -2.33 13.02 8.57
C ASP A 95 -3.16 11.79 8.15
N PRO A 96 -4.22 11.47 8.92
CA PRO A 96 -5.09 10.34 8.62
C PRO A 96 -5.94 10.51 7.35
N ALA A 97 -5.91 11.68 6.70
CA ALA A 97 -6.58 11.91 5.41
C ALA A 97 -5.64 11.64 4.22
N ASP A 98 -4.33 11.87 4.37
CA ASP A 98 -3.31 11.69 3.33
C ASP A 98 -2.27 10.61 3.69
N VAL A 99 -2.71 9.39 4.02
CA VAL A 99 -1.79 8.30 4.38
C VAL A 99 -1.10 7.72 3.15
N PHE A 100 -1.87 7.43 2.10
CA PHE A 100 -1.41 6.81 0.87
C PHE A 100 -2.43 7.07 -0.25
N THR A 101 -1.95 7.35 -1.45
CA THR A 101 -2.77 7.32 -2.66
C THR A 101 -1.95 6.98 -3.89
N PHE A 102 -2.61 6.41 -4.89
CA PHE A 102 -2.08 6.30 -6.24
C PHE A 102 -2.30 7.65 -6.96
N ARG A 103 -1.33 8.06 -7.80
CA ARG A 103 -1.36 9.34 -8.52
C ARG A 103 -2.55 9.46 -9.50
N LYS A 104 -2.96 8.33 -10.08
CA LYS A 104 -4.18 8.01 -10.85
C LYS A 104 -3.86 6.66 -11.52
N TRP A 105 -4.80 5.72 -11.52
CA TRP A 105 -4.58 4.45 -12.22
C TRP A 105 -5.11 4.56 -13.64
N ARG A 106 -4.26 4.29 -14.63
CA ARG A 106 -4.66 4.14 -16.04
C ARG A 106 -5.48 2.86 -16.14
N ASP A 107 -6.56 2.84 -16.91
CA ASP A 107 -7.36 1.62 -17.07
C ASP A 107 -6.51 0.43 -17.62
N ALA A 108 -7.15 -0.72 -17.87
CA ALA A 108 -6.48 -1.94 -18.37
C ALA A 108 -5.64 -1.75 -19.63
N THR A 109 -5.82 -0.65 -20.34
CA THR A 109 -5.13 -0.35 -21.58
C THR A 109 -3.90 0.55 -21.37
N GLY A 110 -3.68 1.08 -20.17
CA GLY A 110 -2.59 2.02 -19.91
C GLY A 110 -2.81 3.40 -20.54
N THR A 111 -4.04 3.75 -20.90
CA THR A 111 -4.37 5.05 -21.49
C THR A 111 -4.92 6.00 -20.42
N LEU A 112 -4.53 7.27 -20.51
CA LEU A 112 -5.05 8.37 -19.68
C LEU A 112 -6.40 8.85 -20.20
#